data_AF-A0A662T595-F1
#
_entry.id   AF-A0A662T595-F1
#
_cell.length_a   1.000
_cell.length_b   1.000
_cell.length_c   1.000
_cell.angle_alpha   90.00
_cell.angle_beta   90.00
_cell.angle_gamma   90.00
#
_symmetry.space_group_name_H-M   'P 1'
#
loop_
_entity.id
_entity.type
_entity.pdbx_description
1 polymer ?
#
loop_
_entity_poly.entity_id
_entity_poly.type
_entity_poly.pdbx_seq_one_letter_code
_entity_poly.pdbx_strand_id
1 'polypeptide(L)'
;DIVNQGTIPVHVMVSSEDLPECIDFTMVPDLFSGYIQIHPGNSQHVVLTIHLTNGCSEGETYTFSITLTAGQWNEYPPSPV
;
A
#
# COMPACT_ATOMS: atom_id res chain seq x y z
N ASP A 1 -3.95 8.42 5.95
CA ASP A 1 -3.23 7.57 6.91
C ASP A 1 -3.79 6.16 6.92
N ILE A 2 -2.95 5.18 7.23
CA ILE A 2 -3.35 3.79 7.50
C ILE A 2 -3.22 3.59 9.00
N VAL A 3 -4.30 3.21 9.67
CA VAL A 3 -4.36 3.10 11.14
C VAL A 3 -4.65 1.66 11.54
N ASN A 4 -3.83 1.08 12.44
CA ASN A 4 -4.12 -0.24 13.00
C ASN A 4 -4.98 -0.08 14.27
N GLN A 5 -6.29 -0.28 14.11
CA GLN A 5 -7.24 -0.29 15.23
C GLN A 5 -7.39 -1.67 15.91
N GLY A 6 -6.66 -2.68 15.42
CA GLY A 6 -6.65 -4.02 16.01
C GLY A 6 -5.80 -4.11 17.27
N THR A 7 -5.67 -5.33 17.80
CA THR A 7 -4.92 -5.64 19.02
C THR A 7 -3.58 -6.31 18.77
N ILE A 8 -3.23 -6.56 17.51
CA ILE A 8 -1.96 -7.19 17.10
C ILE A 8 -1.31 -6.40 15.95
N PRO A 9 0.02 -6.50 15.76
CA PRO A 9 0.70 -5.89 14.63
C PRO A 9 0.18 -6.43 13.28
N VAL A 10 0.26 -5.58 12.26
CA VAL A 10 -0.08 -5.94 10.88
C VAL A 10 1.04 -5.56 9.93
N HIS A 11 1.28 -6.39 8.92
CA HIS A 11 2.05 -6.02 7.73
C HIS A 11 1.09 -5.52 6.66
N VAL A 12 1.31 -4.31 6.20
CA VAL A 12 0.49 -3.68 5.16
C VAL A 12 1.30 -3.55 3.88
N MET A 13 0.74 -4.06 2.79
CA MET A 13 1.28 -3.95 1.43
C MET A 13 0.16 -3.51 0.48
N VAL A 14 0.54 -2.99 -0.68
CA VAL A 14 -0.38 -2.47 -1.68
C VAL A 14 -0.11 -3.14 -3.03
N SER A 15 -1.17 -3.53 -3.71
CA SER A 15 -1.13 -3.93 -5.12
C SER A 15 -2.05 -3.06 -5.96
N SER A 16 -1.81 -3.04 -7.27
CA SER A 16 -2.68 -2.37 -8.24
C SER A 16 -3.08 -3.33 -9.34
N GLU A 17 -4.30 -3.17 -9.84
CA GLU A 17 -4.84 -3.88 -10.99
C GLU A 17 -5.35 -2.88 -12.03
N ASP A 18 -5.33 -3.30 -13.29
CA ASP A 18 -5.79 -2.50 -14.44
C ASP A 18 -5.11 -1.12 -14.57
N LEU A 19 -3.83 -1.06 -14.20
CA LEU A 19 -3.04 0.15 -14.28
C LEU A 19 -2.70 0.48 -15.74
N PRO A 20 -3.18 1.59 -16.32
CA PRO A 20 -2.84 1.93 -17.69
C PRO A 20 -1.35 2.27 -17.80
N GLU A 21 -0.69 1.81 -18.86
CA GLU A 21 0.76 2.02 -19.08
C GLU A 21 1.15 3.50 -19.15
N CYS A 22 0.21 4.39 -19.46
CA CYS A 22 0.46 5.83 -19.54
C CYS A 22 0.46 6.53 -18.17
N ILE A 23 0.19 5.82 -17.06
CA ILE A 23 0.13 6.40 -15.72
C ILE A 23 1.25 5.83 -14.84
N ASP A 24 2.09 6.72 -14.32
CA ASP A 24 3.08 6.37 -13.31
C ASP A 24 2.50 6.57 -11.91
N PHE A 25 2.78 5.63 -11.01
CA PHE A 25 2.42 5.72 -9.60
C PHE A 25 3.65 5.58 -8.74
N THR A 26 3.70 6.40 -7.69
CA THR A 26 4.68 6.24 -6.62
C THR A 26 3.99 6.37 -5.28
N MET A 27 4.49 5.62 -4.30
CA MET A 27 4.00 5.63 -2.94
C MET A 27 5.16 5.83 -1.98
N VAL A 28 4.97 6.69 -0.97
CA VAL A 28 5.99 6.94 0.07
C VAL A 28 5.37 6.71 1.46
N PRO A 29 5.89 5.76 2.26
CA PRO A 29 6.90 4.76 1.90
C PRO A 29 6.44 3.81 0.78
N ASP A 30 7.38 3.15 0.10
CA ASP A 30 7.03 2.19 -0.96
C ASP A 30 6.37 0.93 -0.36
N LEU A 31 5.06 0.78 -0.62
CA LEU A 31 4.26 -0.37 -0.22
C LEU A 31 3.92 -1.30 -1.39
N PHE A 32 4.35 -0.98 -2.62
CA PHE A 32 4.15 -1.86 -3.78
C PHE A 32 5.21 -2.96 -3.82
N SER A 33 6.45 -2.62 -3.46
CA SER A 33 7.58 -3.56 -3.47
C SER A 33 7.85 -4.20 -2.11
N GLY A 34 7.08 -3.84 -1.08
CA GLY A 34 7.35 -4.24 0.29
C GLY A 34 6.14 -4.10 1.20
N TYR A 35 6.40 -4.14 2.49
CA TYR A 35 5.38 -3.93 3.51
C TYR A 35 5.87 -2.94 4.55
N ILE A 36 4.92 -2.37 5.28
CA ILE A 36 5.21 -1.71 6.54
C ILE A 36 4.49 -2.41 7.70
N GLN A 37 5.19 -2.52 8.84
CA GLN A 37 4.59 -3.01 10.06
C GLN A 37 3.95 -1.86 10.85
N ILE A 38 2.67 -2.01 11.21
CA ILE A 38 1.93 -1.04 12.03
C ILE A 38 1.47 -1.74 13.31
N HIS A 39 1.98 -1.27 14.45
CA HIS A 39 1.57 -1.77 15.77
C HIS A 39 0.17 -1.28 16.18
N PRO A 40 -0.52 -1.97 17.10
CA PRO A 40 -1.82 -1.55 17.63
C PRO A 40 -1.84 -0.10 18.10
N GLY A 41 -2.85 0.66 17.67
CA GLY A 41 -3.04 2.06 18.03
C GLY A 41 -2.15 3.05 17.26
N ASN A 42 -1.19 2.56 16.46
CA ASN A 42 -0.33 3.41 15.64
C ASN A 42 -0.93 3.63 14.24
N SER A 43 -0.39 4.64 13.56
CA SER A 43 -0.72 4.96 12.19
C SER A 43 0.52 5.18 11.35
N GLN A 44 0.44 4.85 10.08
CA GLN A 44 1.42 5.24 9.07
C GLN A 44 0.82 6.26 8.11
N HIS A 45 1.53 7.38 7.90
CA HIS A 45 1.23 8.31 6.83
C HIS A 45 1.78 7.80 5.51
N VAL A 46 0.96 7.83 4.47
CA VAL A 46 1.32 7.34 3.13
C VAL A 46 0.87 8.38 2.10
N VAL A 47 1.77 8.73 1.20
CA VAL A 47 1.50 9.63 0.08
C VAL A 47 1.48 8.82 -1.21
N LEU A 48 0.35 8.83 -1.92
CA LEU A 48 0.22 8.30 -3.28
C LEU A 48 0.34 9.47 -4.27
N THR A 49 1.30 9.38 -5.17
CA THR A 49 1.45 10.32 -6.28
C THR A 49 1.04 9.64 -7.58
N ILE A 50 0.19 10.31 -8.35
CA ILE A 50 -0.29 9.85 -9.66
C ILE A 50 0.22 10.82 -10.71
N HIS A 51 0.91 10.31 -11.72
CA HIS A 51 1.43 11.10 -12.83
C HIS A 51 0.91 10.56 -14.16
N LEU A 52 0.11 11.36 -14.85
CA LEU A 52 -0.34 11.09 -16.21
C LEU A 52 0.78 11.51 -17.17
N THR A 53 1.36 10.55 -17.88
CA THR A 53 2.40 10.85 -18.88
C THR A 53 1.77 11.41 -20.17
N ASN A 54 2.62 11.93 -21.07
CA ASN A 54 2.19 12.35 -22.41
C ASN A 54 1.62 11.20 -23.27
N GLY A 55 1.71 9.94 -22.83
CA GLY A 55 1.09 8.80 -23.50
C GLY A 55 -0.42 8.70 -23.24
N CYS A 56 -0.95 9.43 -22.25
CA CYS A 56 -2.39 9.45 -22.00
C CYS A 56 -3.11 10.36 -22.99
N SER A 57 -4.29 9.94 -23.42
CA SER A 57 -5.14 10.67 -24.35
C SER A 57 -5.81 11.86 -23.66
N GLU A 58 -5.87 12.97 -24.39
CA GLU A 58 -6.54 14.18 -23.92
C GLU A 58 -8.04 13.94 -23.76
N GLY A 59 -8.60 14.36 -22.62
CA GLY A 59 -10.04 14.27 -22.34
C GLY A 59 -10.55 12.88 -21.94
N GLU A 60 -9.67 11.88 -21.87
CA GLU A 60 -10.04 10.51 -21.49
C GLU A 60 -10.10 10.31 -19.97
N THR A 61 -10.87 9.31 -19.56
CA THR A 61 -10.97 8.88 -18.16
C THR A 61 -10.35 7.51 -17.98
N TYR A 62 -9.44 7.41 -17.01
CA TYR A 62 -8.75 6.17 -16.66
C TYR A 62 -9.26 5.64 -15.33
N THR A 63 -9.54 4.34 -15.28
CA THR A 63 -9.98 3.65 -14.07
C THR A 63 -8.96 2.56 -13.75
N PHE A 64 -8.54 2.51 -12.49
CA PHE A 64 -7.65 1.49 -11.95
C PHE A 64 -8.08 1.19 -10.51
N SER A 65 -7.63 0.05 -9.99
CA SER A 65 -7.89 -0.34 -8.60
C SER A 65 -6.60 -0.41 -7.82
N ILE A 66 -6.64 0.04 -6.56
CA ILE A 66 -5.57 -0.14 -5.58
C ILE A 66 -6.13 -0.99 -4.44
N THR A 67 -5.47 -2.11 -4.16
CA THR A 67 -5.83 -3.03 -3.09
C THR A 67 -4.82 -2.95 -1.97
N LEU A 68 -5.28 -2.58 -0.77
CA LEU A 68 -4.49 -2.62 0.45
C LEU A 68 -4.71 -3.96 1.15
N THR A 69 -3.64 -4.73 1.31
CA THR A 69 -3.66 -6.01 2.01
C THR A 69 -3.00 -5.84 3.38
N ALA A 70 -3.72 -6.22 4.44
CA ALA A 70 -3.21 -6.22 5.81
C ALA A 70 -3.16 -7.67 6.33
N GLY A 71 -1.95 -8.20 6.49
CA GLY A 71 -1.70 -9.51 7.07
C GLY A 71 -1.42 -9.39 8.57
N GLN A 72 -2.06 -10.23 9.39
CA GLN A 72 -1.74 -10.31 10.82
C GLN A 72 -0.32 -10.81 11.02
N TRP A 73 0.46 -10.13 11.86
CA TRP A 73 1.81 -10.54 12.20
C TRP A 73 1.96 -10.66 13.71
N ASN A 74 2.05 -11.90 14.20
CA ASN A 74 2.26 -12.15 15.62
C ASN A 74 3.76 -12.33 15.86
N GLU A 75 4.39 -11.38 16.57
CA GLU A 75 5.82 -11.41 16.92
C GLU A 75 6.13 -12.41 18.05
N TYR A 76 5.28 -13.41 18.30
CA TYR A 76 5.51 -14.39 19.37
C TYR A 76 6.82 -15.14 19.10
N PRO A 77 7.76 -15.19 20.06
CA PRO A 77 9.07 -15.79 19.81
C PRO A 77 8.92 -17.28 19.47
N PRO A 78 9.72 -17.82 18.53
CA PRO A 78 9.83 -19.27 18.39
C PRO A 78 10.27 -19.82 19.74
N SER A 79 9.59 -20.87 20.22
CA SER A 79 9.92 -21.54 21.49
C SER A 79 11.43 -21.80 21.58
N PRO A 80 12.08 -21.54 22.72
CA PRO A 80 13.48 -21.94 22.89
C PRO A 80 13.57 -23.46 22.69
N VAL A 81 14.46 -23.87 21.79
CA VAL A 81 14.87 -25.27 21.58
C VAL A 81 15.63 -25.82 22.77
#